data_AF-A0A1X0RA80-F1
#
_entry.id   AF-A0A1X0RA80-F1
#
_cell.length_a   1.000
_cell.length_b   1.000
_cell.length_c   1.000
_cell.angle_alpha   90.00
_cell.angle_beta   90.00
_cell.angle_gamma   90.00
#
_symmetry.space_group_name_H-M   'P 1'
#
loop_
_entity.id
_entity.type
_entity.pdbx_description
1 polymer ?
#
loop_
_entity_poly.entity_id
_entity_poly.type
_entity_poly.pdbx_seq_one_letter_code
_entity_poly.pdbx_strand_id
1 'polypeptide(L)'
;MNQQRSRRFRAAQLAQIEQEANERVAQELAAIGQEHQLKKKEEHFDSNCITPGTPFMAHLATCLRYHIASKQNTDPLWKNVSCHHIIKAAGCLYIRNS
;
A
#
# COMPACT_ATOMS: atom_id res chain seq x y z
N MET A 1 -1.03 -8.60 16.35
CA MET A 1 -1.26 -9.47 15.18
C MET A 1 -2.76 -9.68 14.87
N ASN A 2 -3.58 -10.16 15.81
CA ASN A 2 -5.01 -10.47 15.56
C ASN A 2 -5.86 -9.27 15.13
N GLN A 3 -5.56 -8.06 15.62
CA GLN A 3 -6.23 -6.84 15.15
C GLN A 3 -5.97 -6.57 13.66
N GLN A 4 -4.75 -6.81 13.18
CA GLN A 4 -4.39 -6.62 11.78
C GLN A 4 -5.09 -7.65 10.90
N ARG A 5 -5.15 -8.92 11.36
CA ARG A 5 -5.90 -9.99 10.68
C ARG A 5 -7.38 -9.64 10.56
N SER A 6 -8.01 -9.20 11.65
CA SER A 6 -9.43 -8.78 11.66
C SER A 6 -9.70 -7.61 10.70
N ARG A 7 -8.80 -6.62 10.64
CA ARG A 7 -8.94 -5.49 9.70
C ARG A 7 -8.82 -5.93 8.24
N ARG A 8 -7.83 -6.77 7.91
CA ARG A 8 -7.62 -7.29 6.54
C ARG A 8 -8.79 -8.13 6.07
N PHE A 9 -9.29 -9.00 6.94
CA PHE A 9 -10.45 -9.82 6.63
C PHE A 9 -11.68 -8.97 6.32
N ARG A 10 -11.97 -7.97 7.16
CA ARG A 10 -13.08 -7.03 6.90
C ARG A 10 -12.88 -6.23 5.61
N ALA A 11 -11.66 -5.75 5.33
CA ALA A 11 -11.37 -5.02 4.11
C ALA A 11 -11.60 -5.89 2.85
N ALA A 12 -11.16 -7.15 2.87
CA ALA A 12 -11.41 -8.08 1.77
C ALA A 12 -12.91 -8.35 1.57
N GLN A 13 -13.66 -8.53 2.65
CA GLN A 13 -15.12 -8.70 2.59
C GLN A 13 -15.83 -7.47 2.01
N LEU A 14 -15.46 -6.27 2.46
CA LEU A 14 -16.05 -5.03 1.95
C LEU A 14 -15.73 -4.84 0.46
N ALA A 15 -14.52 -5.17 0.02
CA ALA A 15 -14.14 -5.12 -1.38
C ALA A 15 -14.95 -6.10 -2.25
N GLN A 16 -15.26 -7.30 -1.75
CA GLN A 16 -16.15 -8.24 -2.45
C GLN A 16 -17.58 -7.70 -2.56
N ILE A 17 -18.13 -7.16 -1.47
CA ILE A 17 -19.48 -6.55 -1.47
C ILE A 17 -19.55 -5.38 -2.46
N GLU A 18 -18.52 -4.54 -2.49
CA GLU A 18 -18.43 -3.42 -3.43
C GLU A 18 -18.34 -3.90 -4.89
N GLN A 19 -17.57 -4.95 -5.16
CA GLN A 19 -17.49 -5.55 -6.50
C GLN A 19 -18.85 -6.10 -6.95
N GLU A 20 -19.53 -6.87 -6.10
CA GLU A 20 -20.87 -7.40 -6.42
C GLU A 20 -21.89 -6.28 -6.65
N ALA A 21 -21.85 -5.22 -5.84
CA ALA A 21 -22.73 -4.06 -6.02
C ALA A 21 -22.47 -3.35 -7.35
N ASN A 22 -21.20 -3.14 -7.71
CA ASN A 22 -20.81 -2.53 -8.98
C ASN A 22 -21.21 -3.40 -10.17
N GLU A 23 -21.11 -4.73 -10.06
CA GLU A 23 -21.55 -5.66 -11.10
C GLU A 23 -23.07 -5.63 -11.31
N ARG A 24 -23.85 -5.55 -10.22
CA ARG A 24 -25.32 -5.42 -10.31
C ARG A 24 -25.72 -4.11 -11.00
N VAL A 25 -25.10 -2.99 -10.60
CA VAL A 25 -25.33 -1.69 -11.25
C VAL A 25 -24.94 -1.74 -12.73
N ALA A 26 -23.84 -2.43 -13.08
CA ALA A 26 -23.45 -2.62 -14.47
C ALA A 26 -24.47 -3.42 -15.29
N GLN A 27 -25.04 -4.48 -14.72
CA GLN A 27 -26.09 -5.26 -15.38
C GLN A 27 -27.37 -4.44 -15.58
N GLU A 28 -27.79 -3.66 -14.58
CA GLU A 28 -28.95 -2.78 -14.67
C GLU A 28 -28.77 -1.69 -15.73
N LEU A 29 -27.60 -1.03 -15.75
CA LEU A 29 -27.27 0.00 -16.75
C LEU A 29 -27.18 -0.57 -18.16
N ALA A 30 -26.65 -1.78 -18.32
CA ALA A 30 -26.61 -2.48 -19.60
C ALA A 30 -28.02 -2.82 -20.10
N ALA A 31 -28.93 -3.27 -19.21
CA ALA A 31 -30.30 -3.61 -19.56
C ALA A 31 -31.11 -2.40 -20.06
N ILE A 32 -30.84 -1.19 -19.55
CA ILE A 32 -31.48 0.05 -20.00
C ILE A 32 -30.69 0.78 -21.12
N GLY A 33 -29.60 0.19 -21.61
CA GLY A 33 -28.77 0.78 -22.68
C GLY A 33 -27.95 2.01 -22.27
N GLN A 34 -27.69 2.21 -20.97
CA GLN A 34 -26.96 3.34 -20.41
C GLN A 34 -25.56 2.97 -19.88
N GLU A 35 -24.91 1.97 -20.49
CA GLU A 35 -23.58 1.49 -20.10
C GLU A 35 -22.51 2.60 -20.03
N HIS A 36 -22.66 3.67 -20.83
CA HIS A 36 -21.78 4.83 -20.83
C HIS A 36 -21.71 5.58 -19.48
N GLN A 37 -22.67 5.35 -18.58
CA GLN A 37 -22.66 5.93 -17.22
C GLN A 37 -21.79 5.14 -16.23
N LEU A 38 -21.28 3.97 -16.62
CA LEU A 38 -20.40 3.20 -15.77
C LEU A 38 -19.11 3.95 -15.51
N LYS A 39 -18.75 4.06 -14.22
CA LYS A 39 -17.46 4.60 -13.81
C LYS A 39 -16.36 3.69 -14.34
N LYS A 40 -15.31 4.30 -14.89
CA LYS A 40 -14.12 3.58 -15.32
C LYS A 40 -13.52 2.87 -14.10
N LYS A 41 -13.19 1.58 -14.26
CA LYS A 41 -12.50 0.81 -13.21
C LYS A 41 -11.11 1.41 -13.03
N GLU A 42 -10.87 2.01 -11.87
CA GLU A 42 -9.54 2.47 -11.48
C GLU A 42 -8.71 1.29 -10.97
N GLU A 43 -7.42 1.31 -11.28
CA GLU A 43 -6.46 0.36 -10.70
C GLU A 43 -6.42 0.59 -9.18
N HIS A 44 -6.89 -0.38 -8.41
CA HIS A 44 -6.89 -0.30 -6.95
C HIS A 44 -5.54 -0.72 -6.39
N PHE A 45 -5.00 0.07 -5.46
CA PHE A 45 -3.79 -0.29 -4.74
C PHE A 45 -4.06 -1.41 -3.72
N ASP A 46 -3.41 -2.57 -3.86
CA ASP A 46 -3.52 -3.65 -2.88
C ASP A 46 -2.83 -3.29 -1.56
N SER A 47 -3.61 -2.77 -0.61
CA SER A 47 -3.11 -2.39 0.71
C SER A 47 -2.55 -3.57 1.53
N ASN A 48 -2.83 -4.82 1.17
CA ASN A 48 -2.24 -5.99 1.83
C ASN A 48 -0.73 -6.11 1.56
N CYS A 49 -0.24 -5.48 0.49
CA CYS A 49 1.18 -5.44 0.20
C CYS A 49 1.98 -4.66 1.28
N ILE A 50 1.32 -3.83 2.10
CA ILE A 50 1.92 -3.13 3.26
C ILE A 50 2.03 -4.12 4.44
N THR A 51 2.86 -5.14 4.27
CA THR A 51 3.21 -6.14 5.28
C THR A 51 4.69 -6.44 5.20
N PRO A 52 5.40 -6.60 6.34
CA PRO A 52 6.73 -7.16 6.32
C PRO A 52 6.79 -8.48 5.53
N GLY A 53 7.81 -8.64 4.70
CA GLY A 53 8.02 -9.84 3.88
C GLY A 53 7.43 -9.80 2.46
N THR A 54 6.70 -8.76 2.08
CA THR A 54 6.26 -8.58 0.68
C THR A 54 7.37 -7.96 -0.18
N PRO A 55 7.42 -8.26 -1.50
CA PRO A 55 8.34 -7.58 -2.42
C PRO A 55 8.17 -6.06 -2.41
N PHE A 56 6.93 -5.57 -2.27
CA PHE A 56 6.63 -4.15 -2.14
C PHE A 56 7.38 -3.51 -0.98
N MET A 57 7.33 -4.10 0.22
CA MET A 57 8.01 -3.55 1.39
C MET A 57 9.54 -3.64 1.27
N ALA A 58 10.07 -4.66 0.59
CA ALA A 58 11.51 -4.76 0.31
C ALA A 58 12.01 -3.66 -0.65
N HIS A 59 11.25 -3.42 -1.72
CA HIS A 59 11.52 -2.32 -2.65
C HIS A 59 11.37 -0.96 -1.96
N LEU A 60 10.29 -0.76 -1.20
CA LEU A 60 10.06 0.48 -0.45
C LEU A 60 11.22 0.76 0.53
N ALA A 61 11.68 -0.24 1.27
CA ALA A 61 12.81 -0.08 2.18
C ALA A 61 14.09 0.36 1.44
N THR A 62 14.31 -0.14 0.23
CA THR A 62 15.43 0.25 -0.62
C THR A 62 15.28 1.70 -1.08
N CYS A 63 14.11 2.07 -1.61
CA CYS A 63 13.83 3.44 -2.02
C CYS A 63 13.99 4.44 -0.88
N LEU A 64 13.52 4.09 0.32
CA LEU A 64 13.64 4.96 1.50
C LEU A 64 15.11 5.14 1.94
N ARG A 65 15.94 4.09 1.87
CA ARG A 65 17.39 4.21 2.14
C ARG A 65 18.04 5.22 1.19
N TYR A 66 17.77 5.09 -0.11
CA TYR A 66 18.31 6.02 -1.11
C TYR A 66 17.78 7.44 -0.91
N HIS A 67 16.49 7.60 -0.59
CA HIS A 67 15.90 8.90 -0.36
C HIS A 67 16.55 9.62 0.82
N ILE A 68 16.75 8.93 1.94
CA ILE A 68 17.39 9.51 3.12
C ILE A 68 18.85 9.88 2.82
N ALA A 69 19.61 8.99 2.16
CA ALA A 69 20.99 9.28 1.77
C ALA A 69 21.08 10.50 0.84
N SER A 70 20.15 10.61 -0.12
CA SER A 70 20.04 11.79 -0.98
C SER A 70 19.79 13.06 -0.16
N LYS A 71 18.82 13.02 0.77
CA LYS A 71 18.51 14.14 1.66
C LYS A 71 19.69 14.57 2.53
N GLN A 72 20.45 13.63 3.08
CA GLN A 72 21.65 13.93 3.86
C GLN A 72 22.73 14.65 3.04
N ASN A 73 22.83 14.35 1.75
CA ASN A 73 23.79 14.98 0.85
C ASN A 73 23.31 16.37 0.37
N THR A 74 22.01 16.56 0.18
CA THR A 74 21.46 17.79 -0.42
C THR A 74 20.96 18.82 0.60
N ASP A 75 20.51 18.39 1.77
CA ASP A 75 19.82 19.23 2.75
C ASP A 75 20.61 19.31 4.07
N PRO A 76 21.13 20.49 4.46
CA PRO A 76 21.85 20.68 5.72
C PRO A 76 21.07 20.24 6.97
N LEU A 77 19.73 20.31 6.96
CA LEU A 77 18.88 19.89 8.09
C LEU A 77 18.94 18.38 8.32
N TRP A 78 19.30 17.60 7.30
CA TRP A 78 19.35 16.14 7.36
C TRP A 78 20.73 15.61 7.76
N LYS A 79 21.79 16.45 7.75
CA LYS A 79 23.18 16.03 8.00
C LYS A 79 23.40 15.32 9.34
N ASN A 80 22.65 15.71 10.38
CA ASN A 80 22.80 15.16 11.73
C ASN A 80 21.72 14.13 12.10
N VAL A 81 20.89 13.70 11.14
CA VAL A 81 19.78 12.78 11.38
C VAL A 81 20.26 11.33 11.26
N SER A 82 20.13 10.53 12.33
CA SER A 82 20.55 9.13 12.36
C SER A 82 19.56 8.21 11.61
N CYS A 83 19.98 7.67 10.46
CA CYS A 83 19.19 6.74 9.62
C CYS A 83 18.71 5.47 10.36
N HIS A 84 19.46 5.03 11.37
CA HIS A 84 19.19 3.80 12.10
C HIS A 84 17.86 3.84 12.89
N HIS A 85 17.42 5.03 13.31
CA HIS A 85 16.15 5.20 14.02
C HIS A 85 14.95 5.34 13.09
N ILE A 86 15.15 5.83 11.86
CA ILE A 86 14.08 6.10 10.89
C ILE A 86 13.56 4.80 10.26
N ILE A 87 14.46 3.89 9.90
CA ILE A 87 14.10 2.69 9.11
C ILE A 87 13.53 1.56 10.00
N LYS A 88 13.78 1.58 11.32
CA LYS A 88 13.21 0.60 12.26
C LYS A 88 11.68 0.68 12.36
N ALA A 89 11.07 1.82 12.05
CA ALA A 89 9.62 1.97 12.04
C ALA A 89 8.94 1.23 10.87
N ALA A 90 9.67 0.87 9.81
CA ALA A 90 9.12 0.24 8.60
C ALA A 90 9.15 -1.31 8.60
N GLY A 91 9.50 -1.94 9.73
CA GLY A 91 9.27 -3.38 9.92
C GLY A 91 10.25 -4.32 9.19
N CYS A 92 11.55 -4.05 9.26
CA CYS A 92 12.55 -5.05 8.87
C CYS A 92 13.70 -5.14 9.89
N LEU A 93 13.63 -6.19 10.72
CA LEU A 93 14.80 -6.91 11.22
C LEU A 93 15.60 -7.41 10.00
N TYR A 94 16.46 -6.57 9.44
CA TYR A 94 17.45 -7.00 8.43
C TYR A 94 18.80 -6.31 8.63
N ILE A 95 19.12 -5.97 9.88
CA ILE A 95 20.45 -5.51 10.26
C ILE A 95 20.85 -6.23 11.55
N ARG A 96 21.16 -7.53 11.43
CA ARG A 96 22.21 -8.12 12.26
C ARG A 96 23.46 -8.17 11.39
N ASN A 97 24.44 -7.35 11.80
CA ASN A 97 25.88 -7.48 11.64
C ASN A 97 26.41 -8.21 10.42
N SER A 98 27.11 -7.47 9.56
CA SER A 98 28.50 -7.74 9.21
C SER A 98 29.21 -6.40 9.04
#